data_AF-A0A9W6D0T3-F1
#
_entry.id   AF-A0A9W6D0T3-F1
#
_cell.length_a   1.000
_cell.length_b   1.000
_cell.length_c   1.000
_cell.angle_alpha   90.00
_cell.angle_beta   90.00
_cell.angle_gamma   90.00
#
_symmetry.space_group_name_H-M   'P 1'
#
loop_
_entity.id
_entity.type
_entity.pdbx_description
1 polymer ?
#
loop_
_entity_poly.entity_id
_entity_poly.type
_entity_poly.pdbx_seq_one_letter_code
_entity_poly.pdbx_strand_id
1 'polypeptide(L)'
;MNDAINSFYSFLSTMGYSHPIHPTQVHLVIGLIAGAFIFAALDRFRVYSNLAQSGRHCFLLAFAFFFPTVLFGFMDWQHFYSGTFLFPIMVKLALAGILLGLLFLGFIVGRRGKEKSTFLLTIYFVAFLTVGGLGYFGGQLVYGAKDVTLAESFKEGQDIFKAKCAGCHLNGGNVISPDHPVKGSSKLANFNTFLDWLRNPEAPMPSFPKTALPDNDAQKLYKYIVNVLEKG
;
A
#
# COMPACT_ATOMS: atom_id res chain seq x y z
N MET A 1 -12.04 15.14 10.26
CA MET A 1 -11.56 14.62 8.95
C MET A 1 -11.69 13.10 8.88
N ASN A 2 -11.27 12.37 9.92
CA ASN A 2 -11.41 10.91 10.00
C ASN A 2 -12.88 10.44 9.95
N ASP A 3 -13.83 11.19 10.51
CA ASP A 3 -15.25 10.81 10.52
C ASP A 3 -15.89 10.80 9.13
N ALA A 4 -15.54 11.76 8.27
CA ALA A 4 -16.02 11.83 6.89
C ALA A 4 -15.44 10.69 6.05
N ILE A 5 -14.15 10.38 6.23
CA ILE A 5 -13.48 9.26 5.56
C ILE A 5 -14.12 7.94 5.98
N ASN A 6 -14.30 7.73 7.29
CA ASN A 6 -14.90 6.50 7.82
C ASN A 6 -16.35 6.34 7.35
N SER A 7 -17.13 7.42 7.34
CA SER A 7 -18.51 7.41 6.82
C SER A 7 -18.57 7.02 5.34
N PHE A 8 -17.62 7.50 4.54
CA PHE A 8 -17.50 7.11 3.14
C PHE A 8 -17.19 5.61 2.98
N TYR A 9 -16.23 5.05 3.72
CA TYR A 9 -15.97 3.60 3.67
C TYR A 9 -17.11 2.77 4.25
N SER A 10 -17.82 3.24 5.28
CA SER A 10 -19.03 2.57 5.78
C SER A 10 -20.11 2.52 4.70
N PHE A 11 -20.33 3.61 3.97
CA PHE A 11 -21.25 3.63 2.83
C PHE A 11 -20.83 2.61 1.75
N LEU A 12 -19.57 2.58 1.33
CA LEU A 12 -19.08 1.58 0.38
C LEU A 12 -19.28 0.14 0.88
N SER A 13 -19.07 -0.09 2.18
CA SER A 13 -19.27 -1.38 2.80
C SER A 13 -20.75 -1.81 2.76
N THR A 14 -21.72 -0.89 2.86
CA THR A 14 -23.15 -1.23 2.67
C THR A 14 -23.46 -1.74 1.26
N MET A 15 -22.67 -1.34 0.26
CA MET A 15 -22.76 -1.83 -1.11
C MET A 15 -21.90 -3.08 -1.36
N GLY A 16 -21.32 -3.67 -0.31
CA GLY A 16 -20.46 -4.85 -0.40
C GLY A 16 -19.00 -4.58 -0.77
N TYR A 17 -18.57 -3.32 -0.83
CA TYR A 17 -17.18 -2.95 -1.13
C TYR A 17 -16.40 -2.60 0.15
N SER A 18 -15.51 -3.49 0.57
CA SER A 18 -14.70 -3.35 1.80
C SER A 18 -13.20 -3.19 1.54
N HIS A 19 -12.82 -2.97 0.28
CA HIS A 19 -11.43 -2.92 -0.15
C HIS A 19 -10.88 -1.49 -0.22
N PRO A 20 -9.56 -1.30 -0.18
CA PRO A 20 -8.92 -0.02 -0.50
C PRO A 20 -9.22 0.40 -1.94
N ILE A 21 -9.51 1.69 -2.14
CA ILE A 21 -9.89 2.26 -3.44
C ILE A 21 -8.68 2.66 -4.24
N HIS A 22 -7.64 3.17 -3.58
CA HIS A 22 -6.41 3.66 -4.20
C HIS A 22 -5.85 2.66 -5.21
N PRO A 23 -5.72 1.34 -4.91
CA PRO A 23 -5.26 0.36 -5.89
C PRO A 23 -5.96 0.47 -7.23
N THR A 24 -7.29 0.57 -7.27
CA THR A 24 -8.04 0.65 -8.55
C THR A 24 -7.64 1.88 -9.37
N GLN A 25 -7.35 3.00 -8.72
CA GLN A 25 -6.95 4.26 -9.36
C GLN A 25 -5.49 4.23 -9.82
N VAL A 26 -4.59 3.60 -9.05
CA VAL A 26 -3.17 3.52 -9.45
C VAL A 26 -3.00 2.75 -10.75
N HIS A 27 -3.78 1.69 -10.99
CA HIS A 27 -3.70 0.92 -12.25
C HIS A 27 -3.96 1.81 -13.48
N LEU A 28 -4.90 2.74 -13.38
CA LEU A 28 -5.18 3.70 -14.45
C LEU A 28 -3.98 4.61 -14.72
N VAL A 29 -3.42 5.24 -13.68
CA VAL A 29 -2.26 6.14 -13.82
C VAL A 29 -1.01 5.40 -14.31
N ILE A 30 -0.73 4.21 -13.78
CA ILE A 30 0.37 3.34 -14.20
C ILE A 30 0.22 2.97 -15.68
N GLY A 31 -0.95 2.48 -16.08
CA GLY A 31 -1.24 2.09 -17.45
C GLY A 31 -1.09 3.25 -18.44
N LEU A 32 -1.55 4.44 -18.05
CA LEU A 32 -1.41 5.64 -18.88
C LEU A 32 0.05 6.09 -19.02
N ILE A 33 0.86 6.02 -17.96
CA ILE A 33 2.29 6.35 -18.03
C ILE A 33 3.06 5.32 -18.87
N ALA A 34 2.76 4.03 -18.70
CA ALA A 34 3.33 2.97 -19.54
C ALA A 34 2.95 3.17 -21.01
N GLY A 35 1.68 3.45 -21.30
CA GLY A 35 1.20 3.77 -22.65
C GLY A 35 1.90 5.00 -23.25
N ALA A 36 2.09 6.05 -22.46
CA ALA A 36 2.81 7.25 -22.89
C ALA A 36 4.24 6.94 -23.35
N PHE A 37 4.98 6.16 -22.56
CA PHE A 37 6.33 5.72 -22.88
C PHE A 37 6.35 4.82 -24.13
N ILE A 38 5.49 3.79 -24.18
CA ILE A 38 5.44 2.83 -25.29
C ILE A 38 5.12 3.54 -26.61
N PHE A 39 4.09 4.38 -26.64
CA PHE A 39 3.71 5.10 -27.87
C PHE A 39 4.81 6.05 -28.35
N ALA A 40 5.44 6.80 -27.43
CA ALA A 40 6.54 7.69 -27.79
C ALA A 40 7.79 6.93 -28.26
N ALA A 41 8.09 5.77 -27.67
CA ALA A 41 9.18 4.90 -28.10
C ALA A 41 8.91 4.29 -29.49
N LEU A 42 7.68 3.83 -29.73
CA LEU A 42 7.28 3.26 -31.03
C LEU A 42 7.30 4.29 -32.17
N ASP A 43 6.95 5.55 -31.89
CA ASP A 43 7.07 6.65 -32.86
C ASP A 43 8.51 6.78 -33.41
N ARG A 44 9.53 6.40 -32.63
CA ARG A 44 10.94 6.47 -33.05
C ARG A 44 11.28 5.54 -34.21
N PHE A 45 10.57 4.42 -34.32
CA PHE A 45 10.70 3.46 -35.42
C PHE A 45 9.95 3.92 -36.68
N ARG A 46 9.26 5.07 -36.64
CA ARG A 46 8.56 5.71 -37.78
C ARG A 46 7.54 4.81 -38.50
N VAL A 47 7.08 3.74 -37.85
CA VAL A 47 6.13 2.79 -38.43
C VAL A 47 4.73 3.42 -38.57
N TYR A 48 4.37 4.34 -37.67
CA TYR A 48 3.05 4.99 -37.64
C TYR A 48 3.22 6.49 -37.38
N SER A 49 2.47 7.34 -38.10
CA SER A 49 2.75 8.78 -38.22
C SER A 49 2.32 9.66 -37.03
N ASN A 50 1.60 9.14 -36.02
CA ASN A 50 1.00 9.95 -34.96
C ASN A 50 1.11 9.35 -33.54
N LEU A 51 1.98 8.35 -33.30
CA LEU A 51 2.02 7.70 -31.99
C LEU A 51 2.55 8.62 -30.89
N ALA A 52 3.46 9.53 -31.19
CA ALA A 52 3.91 10.54 -30.22
C ALA A 52 2.75 11.38 -29.65
N GLN A 53 1.73 11.67 -30.47
CA GLN A 53 0.53 12.39 -30.04
C GLN A 53 -0.32 11.55 -29.08
N SER A 54 -0.52 10.27 -29.38
CA SER A 54 -1.19 9.33 -28.48
C SER A 54 -0.47 9.23 -27.13
N GLY A 55 0.87 9.16 -27.16
CA GLY A 55 1.66 9.12 -25.94
C GLY A 55 1.48 10.37 -25.07
N ARG A 56 1.40 11.55 -25.70
CA ARG A 56 1.05 12.80 -25.01
C ARG A 56 -0.35 12.75 -24.39
N HIS A 57 -1.37 12.25 -25.10
CA HIS A 57 -2.73 12.13 -24.54
C HIS A 57 -2.75 11.23 -23.30
N CYS A 58 -2.07 10.08 -23.35
CA CYS A 58 -1.93 9.20 -22.20
C CYS A 58 -1.30 9.93 -21.01
N PHE A 59 -0.21 10.68 -21.24
CA PHE A 59 0.48 11.39 -20.18
C PHE A 59 -0.36 12.54 -19.58
N LEU A 60 -1.15 13.25 -20.40
CA LEU A 60 -2.09 14.27 -19.94
C LEU A 60 -3.19 13.68 -19.06
N LEU A 61 -3.76 12.54 -19.46
CA LEU A 61 -4.74 11.83 -18.65
C LEU A 61 -4.13 11.31 -17.36
N ALA A 62 -2.89 10.81 -17.39
CA ALA A 62 -2.18 10.38 -16.18
C ALA A 62 -2.03 11.55 -15.19
N PHE A 63 -1.69 12.74 -15.68
CA PHE A 63 -1.60 13.94 -14.84
C PHE A 63 -2.97 14.33 -14.24
N ALA A 64 -4.04 14.28 -15.01
CA ALA A 64 -5.39 14.56 -14.51
C ALA A 64 -5.82 13.55 -13.42
N PHE A 65 -5.57 12.26 -13.63
CA PHE A 65 -5.93 11.19 -12.69
C PHE A 65 -4.96 11.01 -11.53
N PHE A 66 -3.80 11.67 -11.54
CA PHE A 66 -2.87 11.69 -10.41
C PHE A 66 -3.55 12.25 -9.15
N PHE A 67 -4.30 13.34 -9.27
CA PHE A 67 -4.96 14.00 -8.13
C PHE A 67 -5.99 13.10 -7.41
N PRO A 68 -6.98 12.50 -8.10
CA PRO A 68 -7.88 11.55 -7.44
C PRO A 68 -7.11 10.33 -6.89
N THR A 69 -6.07 9.86 -7.58
CA THR A 69 -5.25 8.74 -7.11
C THR A 69 -4.56 9.07 -5.77
N VAL A 70 -3.99 10.26 -5.62
CA VAL A 70 -3.37 10.74 -4.37
C VAL A 70 -4.42 10.94 -3.29
N LEU A 71 -5.58 11.53 -3.62
CA LEU A 71 -6.68 11.71 -2.68
C LEU A 71 -7.12 10.37 -2.07
N PHE A 72 -7.43 9.38 -2.91
CA PHE A 72 -7.81 8.05 -2.43
C PHE A 72 -6.65 7.32 -1.74
N GLY A 73 -5.40 7.58 -2.13
CA GLY A 73 -4.23 7.08 -1.42
C GLY A 73 -4.14 7.62 0.01
N PHE A 74 -4.42 8.91 0.19
CA PHE A 74 -4.49 9.53 1.51
C PHE A 74 -5.67 8.97 2.33
N MET A 75 -6.85 8.80 1.71
CA MET A 75 -8.01 8.22 2.38
C MET A 75 -7.76 6.77 2.82
N ASP A 76 -7.19 5.93 1.96
CA ASP A 76 -6.81 4.55 2.30
C ASP A 76 -5.75 4.52 3.41
N TRP A 77 -4.79 5.45 3.37
CA TRP A 77 -3.76 5.57 4.40
C TRP A 77 -4.37 5.94 5.77
N GLN A 78 -5.33 6.86 5.82
CA GLN A 78 -6.03 7.20 7.06
C GLN A 78 -6.92 6.05 7.54
N HIS A 79 -7.69 5.42 6.64
CA HIS A 79 -8.68 4.42 7.03
C HIS A 79 -8.08 3.05 7.38
N PHE A 80 -7.22 2.49 6.52
CA PHE A 80 -6.69 1.13 6.69
C PHE A 80 -5.37 1.08 7.48
N TYR A 81 -4.64 2.20 7.52
CA TYR A 81 -3.32 2.28 8.16
C TYR A 81 -3.25 3.32 9.28
N SER A 82 -4.38 3.92 9.65
CA SER A 82 -4.49 4.94 10.72
C SER A 82 -3.52 6.12 10.56
N GLY A 83 -3.13 6.46 9.33
CA GLY A 83 -2.16 7.54 9.06
C GLY A 83 -0.72 7.22 9.47
N THR A 84 -0.37 5.94 9.67
CA THR A 84 0.96 5.53 10.13
C THR A 84 2.03 5.69 9.05
N PHE A 85 3.18 6.28 9.40
CA PHE A 85 4.34 6.41 8.52
C PHE A 85 5.17 5.13 8.48
N LEU A 86 4.74 4.17 7.67
CA LEU A 86 5.51 2.96 7.38
C LEU A 86 6.61 3.26 6.36
N PHE A 87 7.74 2.55 6.42
CA PHE A 87 8.83 2.74 5.45
C PHE A 87 8.35 2.68 3.98
N PRO A 88 7.56 1.66 3.54
CA PRO A 88 7.04 1.66 2.17
C PRO A 88 6.11 2.84 1.87
N ILE A 89 5.37 3.36 2.86
CA ILE A 89 4.52 4.55 2.69
C ILE A 89 5.38 5.80 2.51
N MET A 90 6.42 5.98 3.31
CA MET A 90 7.36 7.11 3.20
C MET A 90 8.03 7.14 1.83
N VAL A 91 8.51 5.98 1.35
CA VAL A 91 9.11 5.88 0.01
C VAL A 91 8.08 6.19 -1.07
N LYS A 92 6.85 5.69 -0.95
CA LYS A 92 5.78 5.99 -1.92
C LYS A 92 5.42 7.48 -1.93
N LEU A 93 5.40 8.16 -0.79
CA LEU A 93 5.18 9.62 -0.73
C LEU A 93 6.28 10.38 -1.45
N ALA A 94 7.55 10.00 -1.26
CA ALA A 94 8.68 10.60 -1.97
C ALA A 94 8.60 10.37 -3.48
N LEU A 95 8.34 9.12 -3.91
CA LEU A 95 8.18 8.78 -5.33
C LEU A 95 6.96 9.45 -5.97
N ALA A 96 5.86 9.63 -5.23
CA ALA A 96 4.68 10.36 -5.70
C ALA A 96 4.99 11.84 -5.92
N GLY A 97 5.78 12.46 -5.04
CA GLY A 97 6.27 13.83 -5.22
C GLY A 97 7.16 13.99 -6.46
N ILE A 98 8.09 13.05 -6.67
CA ILE A 98 8.92 12.99 -7.88
C ILE A 98 8.04 12.85 -9.13
N LEU A 99 7.07 11.92 -9.08
CA LEU A 99 6.15 11.69 -10.19
C LEU A 99 5.33 12.93 -10.53
N LEU A 100 4.83 13.67 -9.53
CA LEU A 100 4.12 14.94 -9.74
C LEU A 100 5.01 15.95 -10.49
N GLY A 101 6.27 16.09 -10.08
CA GLY A 101 7.23 16.96 -10.77
C GLY A 101 7.45 16.54 -12.23
N LEU A 102 7.60 15.24 -12.49
CA LEU A 102 7.75 14.70 -13.85
C LEU A 102 6.48 14.92 -14.70
N LEU A 103 5.30 14.67 -14.14
CA LEU A 103 4.01 14.88 -14.82
C LEU A 103 3.82 16.36 -15.18
N PHE A 104 4.11 17.26 -14.25
CA PHE A 104 4.03 18.70 -14.47
C PHE A 104 5.03 19.18 -15.53
N LEU A 105 6.29 18.72 -15.47
CA LEU A 105 7.30 19.07 -16.46
C LEU A 105 6.94 18.54 -17.86
N GLY A 106 6.49 17.28 -17.95
CA GLY A 106 6.04 16.69 -19.21
C GLY A 106 4.81 17.39 -19.78
N PHE A 107 3.89 17.84 -18.93
CA PHE A 107 2.75 18.68 -19.33
C PHE A 107 3.19 20.01 -19.98
N ILE A 108 4.14 20.72 -19.36
CA ILE A 108 4.68 21.98 -19.89
C ILE A 108 5.39 21.76 -21.23
N VAL A 109 6.26 20.75 -21.30
CA VAL A 109 7.02 20.44 -22.53
C VAL A 109 6.06 20.00 -23.64
N GLY A 110 5.10 19.14 -23.33
CA GLY A 110 4.10 18.65 -24.27
C GLY A 110 3.21 19.77 -24.83
N ARG A 111 2.89 20.80 -24.04
CA ARG A 111 2.14 21.97 -24.52
C ARG A 111 2.86 22.79 -25.59
N ARG A 112 4.19 22.74 -25.65
CA ARG A 112 5.00 23.47 -26.63
C ARG A 112 5.11 22.78 -28.00
N GLY A 113 4.28 21.76 -28.28
CA GLY A 113 4.32 21.01 -29.55
C GLY A 113 5.59 20.16 -29.70
N LYS A 114 6.18 19.74 -28.58
CA LYS A 114 7.43 18.98 -28.53
C LYS A 114 7.19 17.48 -28.34
N GLU A 115 6.08 16.94 -28.87
CA GLU A 115 5.71 15.53 -28.70
C GLU A 115 6.77 14.54 -29.20
N LYS A 116 7.54 14.90 -30.23
CA LYS A 116 8.64 14.06 -30.77
C LYS A 116 10.00 14.33 -30.11
N SER A 117 10.06 15.17 -29.08
CA SER A 117 11.32 15.55 -28.45
C SER A 117 11.90 14.38 -27.65
N THR A 118 13.19 14.09 -27.86
CA THR A 118 13.95 13.13 -27.04
C THR A 118 13.86 13.46 -25.55
N PHE A 119 13.80 14.74 -25.17
CA PHE A 119 13.65 15.16 -23.78
C PHE A 119 12.32 14.70 -23.18
N LEU A 120 11.22 14.79 -23.95
CA LEU A 120 9.91 14.33 -23.50
C LEU A 120 9.87 12.80 -23.37
N LEU A 121 10.51 12.08 -24.29
CA LEU A 121 10.68 10.63 -24.18
C LEU A 121 11.46 10.25 -22.90
N THR A 122 12.52 10.98 -22.55
CA THR A 122 13.24 10.78 -21.29
C THR A 122 12.34 10.99 -20.08
N ILE A 123 11.50 12.03 -20.07
CA ILE A 123 10.52 12.26 -18.99
C ILE A 123 9.57 11.05 -18.86
N TYR A 124 9.04 10.54 -19.99
CA TYR A 124 8.14 9.38 -19.97
C TYR A 124 8.84 8.13 -19.44
N PHE A 125 10.09 7.90 -19.84
CA PHE A 125 10.88 6.77 -19.36
C PHE A 125 11.15 6.85 -17.85
N VAL A 126 11.56 8.01 -17.34
CA VAL A 126 11.81 8.19 -15.90
C VAL A 126 10.50 8.09 -15.11
N ALA A 127 9.39 8.61 -15.64
CA ALA A 127 8.07 8.44 -15.04
C ALA A 127 7.65 6.96 -15.00
N PHE A 128 7.93 6.20 -16.08
CA PHE A 128 7.70 4.76 -16.14
C PHE A 128 8.48 3.99 -15.06
N LEU A 129 9.77 4.31 -14.86
CA LEU A 129 10.55 3.72 -13.78
C LEU A 129 10.01 4.12 -12.40
N THR A 130 9.59 5.37 -12.23
CA THR A 130 9.02 5.89 -10.98
C THR A 130 7.75 5.14 -10.61
N VAL A 131 6.84 4.89 -11.57
CA VAL A 131 5.63 4.09 -11.30
C VAL A 131 5.93 2.61 -11.06
N GLY A 132 6.98 2.07 -11.67
CA GLY A 132 7.50 0.74 -11.33
C GLY A 132 7.91 0.65 -9.85
N GLY A 133 8.65 1.65 -9.36
CA GLY A 133 9.00 1.76 -7.94
C GLY A 133 7.78 1.90 -7.02
N LEU A 134 6.83 2.77 -7.37
CA LEU A 134 5.56 2.92 -6.65
C LEU A 134 4.78 1.60 -6.59
N GLY A 135 4.76 0.85 -7.70
CA GLY A 135 4.14 -0.47 -7.79
C GLY A 135 4.83 -1.49 -6.88
N TYR A 136 6.16 -1.53 -6.88
CA TYR A 136 6.95 -2.43 -6.01
C TYR A 136 6.65 -2.20 -4.52
N PHE A 137 6.75 -0.95 -4.05
CA PHE A 137 6.46 -0.63 -2.64
C PHE A 137 4.96 -0.76 -2.31
N GLY A 138 4.07 -0.64 -3.30
CA GLY A 138 2.66 -1.02 -3.15
C GLY A 138 2.48 -2.52 -2.93
N GLY A 139 3.18 -3.34 -3.71
CA GLY A 139 3.24 -4.78 -3.52
C GLY A 139 3.78 -5.15 -2.14
N GLN A 140 4.82 -4.49 -1.64
CA GLN A 140 5.34 -4.75 -0.29
C GLN A 140 4.32 -4.46 0.82
N LEU A 141 3.44 -3.47 0.67
CA LEU A 141 2.37 -3.20 1.64
C LEU A 141 1.32 -4.31 1.70
N VAL A 142 1.13 -5.05 0.60
CA VAL A 142 0.12 -6.12 0.50
C VAL A 142 0.73 -7.51 0.73
N TYR A 143 1.95 -7.72 0.24
CA TYR A 143 2.60 -9.02 0.14
C TYR A 143 3.90 -9.12 0.95
N GLY A 144 4.44 -8.04 1.51
CA GLY A 144 5.72 -8.05 2.22
C GLY A 144 5.77 -8.96 3.45
N ALA A 145 4.62 -9.37 3.98
CA ALA A 145 4.52 -10.38 5.04
C ALA A 145 4.40 -11.84 4.53
N LYS A 146 4.45 -12.08 3.20
CA LYS A 146 4.32 -13.42 2.59
C LYS A 146 5.66 -14.16 2.44
N ASP A 147 6.80 -13.52 2.60
CA ASP A 147 8.11 -14.13 2.29
C ASP A 147 8.76 -14.90 3.45
N VAL A 148 7.98 -15.30 4.46
CA VAL A 148 8.35 -16.47 5.28
C VAL A 148 7.51 -17.61 4.73
N THR A 149 8.14 -18.67 4.20
CA THR A 149 7.48 -19.92 3.79
C THR A 149 6.67 -20.47 4.96
N LEU A 150 5.42 -20.03 5.03
CA LEU A 150 4.54 -20.35 6.14
C LEU A 150 4.14 -21.82 5.96
N ALA A 151 4.55 -22.68 6.90
CA ALA A 151 3.94 -24.00 6.98
C ALA A 151 2.42 -23.82 7.06
N GLU A 152 1.66 -24.62 6.31
CA GLU A 152 0.19 -24.55 6.24
C GLU A 152 -0.45 -24.53 7.64
N SER A 153 0.22 -25.15 8.61
CA SER A 153 -0.11 -25.19 10.04
C SER A 153 -0.18 -23.82 10.76
N PHE A 154 0.34 -22.74 10.18
CA PHE A 154 0.30 -21.39 10.80
C PHE A 154 -0.62 -20.40 10.07
N LYS A 155 -1.26 -20.82 8.98
CA LYS A 155 -2.06 -19.93 8.12
C LYS A 155 -3.24 -19.30 8.88
N GLU A 156 -3.98 -20.10 9.64
CA GLU A 156 -5.10 -19.60 10.44
C GLU A 156 -4.64 -18.56 11.48
N GLY A 157 -3.49 -18.79 12.14
CA GLY A 157 -2.91 -17.83 13.06
C GLY A 157 -2.47 -16.53 12.39
N GLN A 158 -1.93 -16.62 11.17
CA GLN A 158 -1.59 -15.45 10.35
C GLN A 158 -2.83 -14.64 9.98
N ASP A 159 -3.92 -15.30 9.58
CA ASP A 159 -5.16 -14.62 9.18
C ASP A 159 -5.80 -13.90 10.38
N ILE A 160 -5.78 -14.51 11.56
CA ILE A 160 -6.19 -13.87 12.81
C ILE A 160 -5.32 -12.64 13.10
N PHE A 161 -3.98 -12.78 12.99
CA PHE A 161 -3.05 -11.68 13.24
C PHE A 161 -3.30 -10.50 12.29
N LYS A 162 -3.48 -10.76 11.00
CA LYS A 162 -3.78 -9.73 9.99
C LYS A 162 -5.10 -9.00 10.30
N ALA A 163 -6.14 -9.76 10.65
CA ALA A 163 -7.46 -9.20 10.89
C ALA A 163 -7.57 -8.39 12.19
N LYS A 164 -6.85 -8.80 13.25
CA LYS A 164 -7.06 -8.26 14.61
C LYS A 164 -5.86 -7.53 15.21
N CYS A 165 -4.65 -7.80 14.74
CA CYS A 165 -3.41 -7.33 15.38
C CYS A 165 -2.59 -6.40 14.49
N ALA A 166 -2.53 -6.67 13.18
CA ALA A 166 -1.61 -6.01 12.25
C ALA A 166 -1.85 -4.50 12.08
N GLY A 167 -3.05 -4.00 12.42
CA GLY A 167 -3.34 -2.57 12.43
C GLY A 167 -2.44 -1.79 13.40
N CYS A 168 -2.09 -2.41 14.55
CA CYS A 168 -1.16 -1.82 15.52
C CYS A 168 0.22 -2.51 15.53
N HIS A 169 0.26 -3.79 15.18
CA HIS A 169 1.45 -4.64 15.31
C HIS A 169 1.95 -5.14 13.96
N LEU A 170 2.15 -4.24 12.99
CA LEU A 170 2.61 -4.64 11.67
C LEU A 170 3.95 -5.40 11.75
N ASN A 171 3.99 -6.58 11.15
CA ASN A 171 5.15 -7.48 11.17
C ASN A 171 5.71 -7.75 12.58
N GLY A 172 4.87 -7.71 13.63
CA GLY A 172 5.29 -7.93 15.01
C GLY A 172 5.91 -6.70 15.70
N GLY A 173 5.91 -5.53 15.06
CA GLY A 173 6.26 -4.26 15.71
C GLY A 173 5.15 -3.73 16.62
N ASN A 174 5.22 -2.44 16.95
CA ASN A 174 4.13 -1.71 17.60
C ASN A 174 4.16 -0.25 17.13
N VAL A 175 3.13 0.17 16.39
CA VAL A 175 3.05 1.51 15.79
C VAL A 175 2.63 2.58 16.80
N ILE A 176 2.04 2.19 17.93
CA ILE A 176 1.60 3.10 18.98
C ILE A 176 2.74 3.35 19.96
N SER A 177 3.42 2.28 20.37
CA SER A 177 4.55 2.33 21.30
C SER A 177 5.73 1.53 20.73
N PRO A 178 6.61 2.16 19.94
CA PRO A 178 7.72 1.48 19.25
C PRO A 178 8.64 0.68 20.17
N ASP A 179 8.81 1.11 21.42
CA ASP A 179 9.63 0.43 22.44
C ASP A 179 8.96 -0.83 23.04
N HIS A 180 7.71 -1.10 22.67
CA HIS A 180 6.93 -2.26 23.10
C HIS A 180 6.42 -3.07 21.91
N PRO A 181 7.30 -3.61 21.05
CA PRO A 181 6.92 -4.49 19.96
C PRO A 181 6.33 -5.81 20.49
N VAL A 182 5.61 -6.52 19.62
CA VAL A 182 5.25 -7.92 19.89
C VAL A 182 6.52 -8.78 19.88
N LYS A 183 7.44 -8.51 18.95
CA LYS A 183 8.70 -9.25 18.84
C LYS A 183 9.56 -9.10 20.09
N GLY A 184 10.06 -10.21 20.63
CA GLY A 184 10.89 -10.22 21.84
C GLY A 184 10.14 -9.82 23.10
N SER A 185 8.81 -9.73 23.05
CA SER A 185 8.00 -9.38 24.22
C SER A 185 8.05 -10.47 25.28
N SER A 186 8.22 -10.08 26.54
CA SER A 186 8.12 -11.00 27.68
C SER A 186 6.74 -11.66 27.80
N LYS A 187 5.72 -11.06 27.18
CA LYS A 187 4.35 -11.61 27.13
C LYS A 187 4.24 -12.86 26.24
N LEU A 188 5.27 -13.17 25.44
CA LEU A 188 5.32 -14.37 24.60
C LEU A 188 6.06 -15.55 25.25
N ALA A 189 6.45 -15.45 26.53
CA ALA A 189 7.22 -16.48 27.22
C ALA A 189 6.55 -17.88 27.19
N ASN A 190 5.22 -17.92 27.29
CA ASN A 190 4.42 -19.12 27.12
C ASN A 190 2.98 -18.73 26.75
N PHE A 191 2.18 -19.72 26.34
CA PHE A 191 0.81 -19.49 25.91
C PHE A 191 -0.10 -18.88 27.00
N ASN A 192 0.04 -19.31 28.26
CA ASN A 192 -0.80 -18.80 29.34
C ASN A 192 -0.51 -17.33 29.62
N THR A 193 0.77 -16.95 29.68
CA THR A 193 1.18 -15.54 29.85
C THR A 193 0.68 -14.67 28.69
N PHE A 194 0.75 -15.18 27.47
CA PHE A 194 0.22 -14.49 26.29
C PHE A 194 -1.31 -14.35 26.37
N LEU A 195 -2.01 -15.42 26.73
CA LEU A 195 -3.46 -15.44 26.82
C LEU A 195 -3.96 -14.47 27.90
N ASP A 196 -3.34 -14.49 29.08
CA ASP A 196 -3.69 -13.60 30.19
C ASP A 196 -3.50 -12.12 29.79
N TRP A 197 -2.37 -11.81 29.14
CA TRP A 197 -2.13 -10.48 28.59
C TRP A 197 -3.18 -10.09 27.54
N LEU A 198 -3.54 -11.00 26.64
CA LEU A 198 -4.52 -10.75 25.59
C LEU A 198 -5.93 -10.51 26.15
N ARG A 199 -6.27 -11.14 27.29
CA ARG A 199 -7.54 -10.93 28.00
C ARG A 199 -7.57 -9.61 28.76
N ASN A 200 -6.44 -9.17 29.30
CA ASN A 200 -6.34 -7.95 30.09
C ASN A 200 -5.06 -7.15 29.77
N PRO A 201 -4.97 -6.54 28.58
CA PRO A 201 -3.79 -5.78 28.18
C PRO A 201 -3.80 -4.38 28.78
N GLU A 202 -2.64 -3.74 28.78
CA GLU A 202 -2.55 -2.32 29.12
C GLU A 202 -3.06 -1.44 27.96
N ALA A 203 -3.69 -0.33 28.31
CA ALA A 203 -4.14 0.66 27.33
C ALA A 203 -2.94 1.18 26.52
N PRO A 204 -3.10 1.43 25.20
CA PRO A 204 -4.37 1.51 24.47
C PRO A 204 -4.76 0.22 23.74
N MET A 205 -4.10 -0.92 24.00
CA MET A 205 -4.47 -2.19 23.38
C MET A 205 -5.85 -2.63 23.87
N PRO A 206 -6.80 -2.99 22.97
CA PRO A 206 -8.10 -3.47 23.39
C PRO A 206 -8.00 -4.88 23.97
N SER A 207 -8.83 -5.18 24.97
CA SER A 207 -8.97 -6.55 25.46
C SER A 207 -9.68 -7.42 24.44
N PHE A 208 -9.23 -8.67 24.32
CA PHE A 208 -9.92 -9.68 23.52
C PHE A 208 -10.54 -10.68 24.47
N PRO A 209 -11.85 -10.62 24.78
CA PRO A 209 -12.52 -11.65 25.57
C PRO A 209 -12.75 -12.93 24.76
N LYS A 210 -13.12 -14.04 25.42
CA LYS A 210 -13.36 -15.34 24.76
C LYS A 210 -14.41 -15.28 23.65
N THR A 211 -15.37 -14.36 23.76
CA THR A 211 -16.39 -14.10 22.75
C THR A 211 -15.83 -13.46 21.48
N ALA A 212 -14.78 -12.65 21.59
CA ALA A 212 -14.16 -11.95 20.45
C ALA A 212 -12.99 -12.74 19.84
N LEU A 213 -12.34 -13.59 20.64
CA LEU A 213 -11.28 -14.50 20.22
C LEU A 213 -11.29 -15.74 21.13
N PRO A 214 -11.85 -16.88 20.68
CA PRO A 214 -11.85 -18.13 21.45
C PRO A 214 -10.43 -18.60 21.79
N ASP A 215 -10.27 -19.39 22.87
CA ASP A 215 -8.95 -19.84 23.34
C ASP A 215 -8.18 -20.65 22.27
N ASN A 216 -8.89 -21.46 21.47
CA ASN A 216 -8.29 -22.21 20.35
C ASN A 216 -7.69 -21.28 19.29
N ASP A 217 -8.40 -20.20 18.96
CA ASP A 217 -7.93 -19.22 17.97
C ASP A 217 -6.79 -18.36 18.54
N ALA A 218 -6.84 -18.03 19.84
CA ALA A 218 -5.72 -17.42 20.54
C ALA A 218 -4.47 -18.32 20.52
N GLN A 219 -4.65 -19.66 20.61
CA GLN A 219 -3.53 -20.61 20.52
C GLN A 219 -2.92 -20.66 19.13
N LYS A 220 -3.74 -20.62 18.07
CA LYS A 220 -3.26 -20.53 16.68
C LYS A 220 -2.50 -19.24 16.44
N LEU A 221 -3.03 -18.12 16.94
CA LEU A 221 -2.39 -16.80 16.91
C LEU A 221 -1.02 -16.83 17.61
N TYR A 222 -0.96 -17.35 18.83
CA TYR A 222 0.29 -17.50 19.58
C TYR A 222 1.33 -18.32 18.82
N LYS A 223 0.92 -19.48 18.26
CA LYS A 223 1.80 -20.35 17.47
C LYS A 223 2.37 -19.63 16.26
N TYR A 224 1.55 -18.86 15.54
CA TYR A 224 2.02 -18.04 14.41
C TYR A 224 3.04 -17.00 14.87
N ILE A 225 2.76 -16.25 15.94
CA ILE A 225 3.66 -15.21 16.43
C ILE A 225 5.04 -15.81 16.79
N VAL A 226 5.07 -16.85 17.61
CA VAL A 226 6.32 -17.44 18.11
C VAL A 226 7.11 -18.21 17.05
N ASN A 227 6.45 -18.81 16.05
CA ASN A 227 7.14 -19.62 15.05
C ASN A 227 7.45 -18.88 13.75
N VAL A 228 6.78 -17.75 13.50
CA VAL A 228 6.93 -17.01 12.24
C VAL A 228 7.41 -15.59 12.50
N LEU A 229 6.72 -14.83 13.37
CA LEU A 229 7.07 -13.42 13.59
C LEU A 229 8.33 -13.24 14.46
N GLU A 230 8.55 -14.09 15.47
CA GLU A 230 9.78 -14.06 16.28
C GLU A 230 11.02 -14.51 15.51
N LYS A 231 10.84 -15.39 14.52
CA LYS A 231 11.94 -16.06 13.81
C LYS A 231 12.33 -15.40 12.47
N GLY A 232 11.46 -14.55 11.92
CA GLY A 232 11.73 -13.75 10.72
C GLY A 232 12.03 -12.31 11.07
#